data_AF-A0A1I4VK54-F1
#
_entry.id   AF-A0A1I4VK54-F1
#
_cell.length_a   1.000
_cell.length_b   1.000
_cell.length_c   1.000
_cell.angle_alpha   90.00
_cell.angle_beta   90.00
_cell.angle_gamma   90.00
#
_symmetry.space_group_name_H-M   'P 1'
#
loop_
_entity.id
_entity.type
_entity.pdbx_description
1 polymer ?
#
loop_
_entity_poly.entity_id
_entity_poly.type
_entity_poly.pdbx_seq_one_letter_code
_entity_poly.pdbx_strand_id
1 'polypeptide(L)'
;MRDIEDSLGRAWNPLLRPLVAEAWRCYNAGAVRASIAATWTAVTADLIDKIIALADDGDGDAQKFRKQIDAARAKGISTDGVREMQAVEARLLDEAARLELIDSIGSRELARIREDRHLCVHPSLRHLGEVYEPRPEVARAHLAVALETLLTHPPTQGRKALEQFVTYACDPLFSATPAYIQAVYFDHVRAATRRNLIDIAAKHALCELPIPAEYSATETVVADRMAASLKAFASRDRDLVRTTMASLVDRFRRVDSEVQVRALGRLGDQDYFWDMLDQPLVDRLDDLVSRSTHGTEPWASLPGDVATMLAIVREPIARTRLPSLESLFEKLQPAHRAQVAAVSPAPYFARRIDDLLASAHSYRAAEDIGYTIVVPHGPYYSLEMLEEVLDAWKQNDQCRVASGMLIVAEQLLAATDHLGVERYSVFREFVDTVKAIEPKGSQYTYHELDEALLTSGH
;
A
#
# COMPACT_ATOMS: atom_id res chain seq x y z
N MET A 1 -15.85 9.67 -15.34
CA MET A 1 -16.62 10.70 -14.63
C MET A 1 -17.36 9.98 -13.51
N ARG A 2 -17.04 10.26 -12.25
CA ARG A 2 -17.68 9.59 -11.11
C ARG A 2 -19.14 10.03 -11.01
N ASP A 3 -19.98 9.21 -10.40
CA ASP A 3 -21.37 9.61 -10.14
C ASP A 3 -21.40 10.76 -9.12
N ILE A 4 -22.20 11.79 -9.40
CA ILE A 4 -22.39 12.93 -8.50
C ILE A 4 -23.07 12.44 -7.23
N GLU A 5 -24.06 11.55 -7.34
CA GLU A 5 -24.83 11.05 -6.20
C GLU A 5 -23.94 10.32 -5.18
N ASP A 6 -23.05 9.44 -5.66
CA ASP A 6 -22.03 8.77 -4.85
C ASP A 6 -21.10 9.75 -4.12
N SER A 7 -20.88 10.93 -4.72
CA SER A 7 -19.96 11.95 -4.22
C SER A 7 -20.62 12.89 -3.19
N LEU A 8 -21.95 13.05 -3.20
CA LEU A 8 -22.68 13.92 -2.27
C LEU A 8 -22.45 13.52 -0.80
N GLY A 9 -22.51 12.21 -0.52
CA GLY A 9 -22.28 11.67 0.83
C GLY A 9 -20.81 11.73 1.28
N ARG A 10 -19.89 12.02 0.37
CA ARG A 10 -18.44 12.06 0.61
C ARG A 10 -17.92 13.47 0.88
N ALA A 11 -18.78 14.48 0.93
CA ALA A 11 -18.34 15.80 1.38
C ALA A 11 -17.68 15.67 2.76
N TRP A 12 -16.48 16.23 2.88
CA TRP A 12 -15.58 16.01 4.01
C TRP A 12 -16.23 16.43 5.31
N ASN A 13 -16.80 17.64 5.36
CA ASN A 13 -17.55 18.10 6.53
C ASN A 13 -18.99 17.57 6.49
N PRO A 14 -19.41 16.68 7.41
CA PRO A 14 -20.77 16.17 7.46
C PRO A 14 -21.83 17.25 7.64
N LEU A 15 -21.49 18.35 8.34
CA LEU A 15 -22.40 19.47 8.60
C LEU A 15 -22.74 20.27 7.33
N LEU A 16 -21.92 20.17 6.28
CA LEU A 16 -22.12 20.88 5.02
C LEU A 16 -22.81 20.02 3.94
N ARG A 17 -22.96 18.71 4.18
CA ARG A 17 -23.70 17.81 3.27
C ARG A 17 -25.11 18.32 2.92
N PRO A 18 -25.89 18.93 3.83
CA PRO A 18 -27.19 19.50 3.48
C PRO A 18 -27.12 20.60 2.41
N LEU A 19 -26.05 21.43 2.39
CA LEU A 19 -25.85 22.48 1.38
C LEU A 19 -25.50 21.88 0.02
N VAL A 20 -24.66 20.84 0.00
CA VAL A 20 -24.30 20.12 -1.23
C VAL A 20 -25.53 19.40 -1.80
N ALA A 21 -26.33 18.76 -0.94
CA ALA A 21 -27.59 18.12 -1.32
C ALA A 21 -28.63 19.14 -1.80
N GLU A 22 -28.65 20.35 -1.26
CA GLU A 22 -29.50 21.44 -1.73
C GLU A 22 -29.17 21.82 -3.18
N ALA A 23 -27.89 22.00 -3.51
CA ALA A 23 -27.46 22.27 -4.88
C ALA A 23 -27.91 21.19 -5.88
N TRP A 24 -27.83 19.92 -5.47
CA TRP A 24 -28.31 18.78 -6.24
C TRP A 24 -29.84 18.77 -6.40
N ARG A 25 -30.59 19.06 -5.33
CA ARG A 25 -32.05 19.18 -5.39
C ARG A 25 -32.49 20.30 -6.33
N CYS A 26 -31.84 21.46 -6.28
CA CYS A 26 -32.11 22.57 -7.20
C CYS A 26 -31.86 22.16 -8.66
N TYR A 27 -30.78 21.42 -8.93
CA TYR A 27 -30.50 20.89 -10.27
C TYR A 27 -31.62 19.96 -10.75
N ASN A 28 -31.99 18.96 -9.96
CA ASN A 28 -33.03 17.99 -10.32
C ASN A 28 -34.43 18.62 -10.47
N ALA A 29 -34.69 19.71 -9.75
CA ALA A 29 -35.92 20.49 -9.89
C ALA A 29 -35.94 21.43 -11.10
N GLY A 30 -34.86 21.48 -11.91
CA GLY A 30 -34.73 22.40 -13.04
C GLY A 30 -34.42 23.85 -12.64
N ALA A 31 -34.15 24.11 -11.35
CA ALA A 31 -33.80 25.43 -10.85
C ALA A 31 -32.30 25.71 -11.05
N VAL A 32 -31.87 25.83 -12.31
CA VAL A 32 -30.44 25.87 -12.70
C VAL A 32 -29.67 27.00 -12.01
N ARG A 33 -30.21 28.23 -12.00
CA ARG A 33 -29.58 29.39 -11.33
C ARG A 33 -29.43 29.18 -9.83
N ALA A 34 -30.44 28.58 -9.19
CA ALA A 34 -30.42 28.28 -7.76
C ALA A 34 -29.41 27.19 -7.44
N SER A 35 -29.26 26.18 -8.32
CA SER A 35 -28.25 25.15 -8.18
C SER A 35 -26.84 25.73 -8.16
N ILE A 36 -26.50 26.61 -9.12
CA ILE A 36 -25.18 27.28 -9.16
C ILE A 36 -24.96 28.13 -7.90
N ALA A 37 -25.97 28.88 -7.48
CA ALA A 37 -25.88 29.69 -6.26
C ALA A 37 -25.64 28.83 -5.01
N ALA A 38 -26.37 27.72 -4.86
CA ALA A 38 -26.21 26.79 -3.76
C ALA A 38 -24.86 26.05 -3.80
N THR A 39 -24.35 25.68 -4.98
CA THR A 39 -23.00 25.13 -5.15
C THR A 39 -21.94 26.10 -4.60
N TRP A 40 -22.04 27.39 -4.95
CA TRP A 40 -21.11 28.39 -4.43
C TRP A 40 -21.22 28.57 -2.91
N THR A 41 -22.43 28.56 -2.36
CA THR A 41 -22.65 28.60 -0.91
C THR A 41 -21.99 27.42 -0.19
N ALA A 42 -22.08 26.21 -0.76
CA ALA A 42 -21.40 25.04 -0.20
C ALA A 42 -19.87 25.20 -0.26
N VAL A 43 -19.33 25.71 -1.37
CA VAL A 43 -17.89 25.98 -1.55
C VAL A 43 -17.37 26.99 -0.51
N THR A 44 -18.06 28.11 -0.30
CA THR A 44 -17.60 29.14 0.65
C THR A 44 -17.63 28.63 2.10
N ALA A 45 -18.71 27.95 2.49
CA ALA A 45 -18.84 27.36 3.82
C ALA A 45 -17.74 26.32 4.08
N ASP A 46 -17.46 25.46 3.11
CA ASP A 46 -16.44 24.42 3.22
C ASP A 46 -15.02 24.99 3.28
N LEU A 47 -14.71 26.02 2.49
CA LEU A 47 -13.42 26.72 2.60
C LEU A 47 -13.23 27.36 3.97
N ILE A 48 -14.25 28.01 4.51
CA ILE A 48 -14.18 28.61 5.86
C ILE A 48 -13.88 27.53 6.91
N ASP A 49 -14.62 26.43 6.91
CA ASP A 49 -14.44 25.36 7.90
C ASP A 49 -13.07 24.69 7.76
N LYS A 50 -12.58 24.52 6.52
CA LYS A 50 -11.24 23.97 6.27
C LYS A 50 -10.12 24.88 6.73
N ILE A 51 -10.25 26.19 6.55
CA ILE A 51 -9.28 27.16 7.06
C ILE A 51 -9.29 27.17 8.59
N ILE A 52 -10.47 27.06 9.22
CA ILE A 52 -10.59 26.95 10.69
C ILE A 52 -9.90 25.68 11.18
N ALA A 53 -10.16 24.54 10.53
CA ALA A 53 -9.52 23.27 10.86
C ALA A 53 -7.99 23.36 10.74
N LEU A 54 -7.45 23.95 9.67
CA LEU A 54 -6.00 24.20 9.54
C LEU A 54 -5.44 25.07 10.66
N ALA A 55 -6.20 26.09 11.09
CA ALA A 55 -5.78 26.97 12.18
C ALA A 55 -5.80 26.27 13.55
N ASP A 56 -6.81 25.43 13.83
CA ASP A 56 -6.87 24.56 15.01
C ASP A 56 -5.69 23.57 15.03
N ASP A 57 -5.30 23.12 13.85
CA ASP A 57 -4.17 22.23 13.59
C ASP A 57 -2.78 22.89 13.70
N GLY A 58 -2.72 24.18 14.05
CA GLY A 58 -1.50 24.92 14.31
C GLY A 58 -0.94 25.73 13.14
N ASP A 59 -1.63 25.81 12.00
CA ASP A 59 -1.13 26.57 10.86
C ASP A 59 -1.19 28.09 11.11
N GLY A 60 -0.01 28.72 11.17
CA GLY A 60 0.12 30.14 11.52
C GLY A 60 -0.51 31.10 10.50
N ASP A 61 -0.61 30.71 9.24
CA ASP A 61 -1.19 31.54 8.19
C ASP A 61 -2.72 31.42 8.14
N ALA A 62 -3.25 30.23 8.37
CA ALA A 62 -4.67 29.98 8.58
C ALA A 62 -5.16 30.68 9.85
N GLN A 63 -4.36 30.70 10.93
CA GLN A 63 -4.68 31.43 12.16
C GLN A 63 -4.86 32.93 11.92
N LYS A 64 -4.07 33.55 11.03
CA LYS A 64 -4.23 34.97 10.66
C LYS A 64 -5.56 35.22 9.97
N PHE A 65 -5.96 34.33 9.04
CA PHE A 65 -7.22 34.48 8.31
C PHE A 65 -8.43 34.17 9.19
N ARG A 66 -8.35 33.14 10.04
CA ARG A 66 -9.38 32.80 11.04
C ARG A 66 -9.73 33.99 11.93
N LYS A 67 -8.75 34.77 12.40
CA LYS A 67 -9.02 35.99 13.19
C LYS A 67 -9.94 36.97 12.47
N GLN A 68 -9.85 37.08 11.14
CA GLN A 68 -10.72 37.96 10.34
C GLN A 68 -12.14 37.39 10.26
N ILE A 69 -12.27 36.06 10.11
CA ILE A 69 -13.56 35.36 10.13
C ILE A 69 -14.23 35.52 11.50
N ASP A 70 -13.49 35.30 12.59
CA ASP A 70 -14.00 35.41 13.96
C ASP A 70 -14.44 36.85 14.28
N ALA A 71 -13.69 37.86 13.83
CA ALA A 71 -14.06 39.27 13.97
C ALA A 71 -15.37 39.61 13.25
N ALA A 72 -15.57 39.10 12.02
CA ALA A 72 -16.81 39.27 11.29
C ALA A 72 -17.98 38.53 11.97
N ARG A 73 -17.77 37.29 12.42
CA ARG A 73 -18.77 36.49 13.14
C ARG A 73 -19.20 37.15 14.46
N ALA A 74 -18.28 37.75 15.21
CA ALA A 74 -18.59 38.46 16.45
C ALA A 74 -19.53 39.64 16.25
N LYS A 75 -19.56 40.24 15.05
CA LYS A 75 -20.46 41.34 14.67
C LYS A 75 -21.83 40.86 14.16
N GLY A 76 -22.00 39.56 13.93
CA GLY A 76 -23.27 38.94 13.53
C GLY A 76 -23.85 39.52 12.23
N ILE A 77 -25.18 39.59 12.16
CA ILE A 77 -25.93 40.08 10.98
C ILE A 77 -25.98 41.61 10.87
N SER A 78 -25.18 42.33 11.67
CA SER A 78 -25.07 43.78 11.55
C SER A 78 -24.51 44.18 10.18
N THR A 79 -24.77 45.42 9.76
CA THR A 79 -24.25 45.95 8.47
C THR A 79 -22.72 45.80 8.37
N ASP A 80 -22.00 46.06 9.47
CA ASP A 80 -20.55 45.90 9.52
C ASP A 80 -20.14 44.42 9.46
N GLY A 81 -20.84 43.53 10.18
CA GLY A 81 -20.60 42.09 10.13
C GLY A 81 -20.82 41.50 8.74
N VAL A 82 -21.90 41.88 8.06
CA VAL A 82 -22.20 41.47 6.68
C VAL A 82 -21.13 41.99 5.71
N ARG A 83 -20.75 43.26 5.80
CA ARG A 83 -19.70 43.84 4.95
C ARG A 83 -18.35 43.15 5.14
N GLU A 84 -17.99 42.85 6.38
CA GLU A 84 -16.72 42.16 6.69
C GLU A 84 -16.74 40.72 6.22
N MET A 85 -17.85 40.00 6.38
CA MET A 85 -17.99 38.64 5.85
C MET A 85 -17.92 38.63 4.32
N GLN A 86 -18.53 39.61 3.64
CA GLN A 86 -18.38 39.76 2.18
C GLN A 86 -16.92 40.00 1.77
N ALA A 87 -16.16 40.77 2.54
CA ALA A 87 -14.74 41.00 2.30
C ALA A 87 -13.86 39.76 2.59
N VAL A 88 -14.31 38.88 3.49
CA VAL A 88 -13.73 37.54 3.69
C VAL A 88 -14.03 36.68 2.46
N GLU A 89 -15.29 36.58 2.04
CA GLU A 89 -15.72 35.77 0.89
C GLU A 89 -15.01 36.16 -0.41
N ALA A 90 -14.76 37.46 -0.61
CA ALA A 90 -14.04 37.95 -1.78
C ALA A 90 -12.60 37.39 -1.90
N ARG A 91 -11.94 37.13 -0.76
CA ARG A 91 -10.55 36.66 -0.68
C ARG A 91 -10.42 35.15 -0.45
N LEU A 92 -11.52 34.44 -0.23
CA LEU A 92 -11.51 33.01 0.13
C LEU A 92 -10.72 32.14 -0.85
N LEU A 93 -10.90 32.33 -2.17
CA LEU A 93 -10.19 31.52 -3.16
C LEU A 93 -8.68 31.79 -3.17
N ASP A 94 -8.29 33.05 -2.97
CA ASP A 94 -6.87 33.43 -2.94
C ASP A 94 -6.18 32.85 -1.71
N GLU A 95 -6.84 32.93 -0.54
CA GLU A 95 -6.35 32.33 0.70
C GLU A 95 -6.36 30.80 0.63
N ALA A 96 -7.39 30.21 0.01
CA ALA A 96 -7.43 28.77 -0.23
C ALA A 96 -6.26 28.32 -1.13
N ALA A 97 -5.93 29.07 -2.18
CA ALA A 97 -4.76 28.77 -3.01
C ALA A 97 -3.45 28.93 -2.21
N ARG A 98 -3.34 30.00 -1.42
CA ARG A 98 -2.16 30.30 -0.58
C ARG A 98 -1.91 29.26 0.50
N LEU A 99 -2.97 28.75 1.13
CA LEU A 99 -2.95 27.69 2.14
C LEU A 99 -2.89 26.29 1.53
N GLU A 100 -2.73 26.19 0.20
CA GLU A 100 -2.74 24.93 -0.53
C GLU A 100 -4.00 24.09 -0.20
N LEU A 101 -5.17 24.74 -0.11
CA LEU A 101 -6.50 24.12 -0.07
C LEU A 101 -7.07 23.83 -1.47
N ILE A 102 -6.53 24.48 -2.50
CA ILE A 102 -6.81 24.25 -3.92
C ILE A 102 -5.54 24.57 -4.73
N ASP A 103 -5.38 23.97 -5.92
CA ASP A 103 -4.30 24.33 -6.84
C ASP A 103 -4.71 25.46 -7.79
N SER A 104 -3.82 25.87 -8.71
CA SER A 104 -4.09 26.97 -9.64
C SER A 104 -5.21 26.66 -10.63
N ILE A 105 -5.36 25.40 -11.04
CA ILE A 105 -6.42 24.96 -11.95
C ILE A 105 -7.75 24.99 -11.20
N GLY A 106 -7.81 24.37 -10.03
CA GLY A 106 -8.97 24.35 -9.15
C GLY A 106 -9.41 25.75 -8.73
N SER A 107 -8.46 26.66 -8.43
CA SER A 107 -8.77 28.06 -8.15
C SER A 107 -9.47 28.74 -9.32
N ARG A 108 -8.98 28.53 -10.55
CA ARG A 108 -9.64 29.05 -11.76
C ARG A 108 -11.01 28.43 -11.98
N GLU A 109 -11.17 27.14 -11.73
CA GLU A 109 -12.44 26.44 -11.87
C GLU A 109 -13.49 26.92 -10.86
N LEU A 110 -13.13 27.04 -9.58
CA LEU A 110 -14.01 27.58 -8.54
C LEU A 110 -14.31 29.07 -8.76
N ALA A 111 -13.37 29.84 -9.31
CA ALA A 111 -13.61 31.24 -9.69
C ALA A 111 -14.71 31.38 -10.74
N ARG A 112 -14.81 30.45 -11.71
CA ARG A 112 -15.91 30.42 -12.68
C ARG A 112 -17.27 30.17 -12.02
N ILE A 113 -17.33 29.29 -11.02
CA ILE A 113 -18.55 29.08 -10.22
C ILE A 113 -18.99 30.39 -9.56
N ARG A 114 -18.04 31.13 -8.97
CA ARG A 114 -18.30 32.44 -8.35
C ARG A 114 -18.83 33.46 -9.35
N GLU A 115 -18.21 33.56 -10.53
CA GLU A 115 -18.62 34.47 -11.60
C GLU A 115 -20.03 34.16 -12.11
N ASP A 116 -20.33 32.89 -12.39
CA ASP A 116 -21.66 32.46 -12.81
C ASP A 116 -22.69 32.65 -11.70
N ARG A 117 -22.31 32.44 -10.43
CA ARG A 117 -23.17 32.77 -9.28
C ARG A 117 -23.50 34.25 -9.27
N HIS A 118 -22.53 35.15 -9.50
CA HIS A 118 -22.79 36.59 -9.56
C HIS A 118 -23.84 36.91 -10.63
N LEU A 119 -23.71 36.35 -11.83
CA LEU A 119 -24.70 36.52 -12.90
C LEU A 119 -26.06 35.93 -12.52
N CYS A 120 -26.08 34.80 -11.81
CA CYS A 120 -27.31 34.16 -11.36
C CYS A 120 -28.06 35.00 -10.32
N VAL A 121 -27.38 35.66 -9.38
CA VAL A 121 -28.05 36.36 -8.26
C VAL A 121 -28.10 37.89 -8.41
N HIS A 122 -27.39 38.45 -9.39
CA HIS A 122 -27.41 39.88 -9.71
C HIS A 122 -27.81 40.11 -11.18
N PRO A 123 -29.10 39.97 -11.54
CA PRO A 123 -29.57 40.17 -12.91
C PRO A 123 -29.25 41.54 -13.49
N SER A 124 -29.10 42.56 -12.64
CA SER A 124 -28.76 43.94 -13.02
C SER A 124 -27.35 44.12 -13.59
N LEU A 125 -26.47 43.11 -13.48
CA LEU A 125 -25.13 43.16 -14.05
C LEU A 125 -25.11 43.01 -15.59
N ARG A 126 -26.23 42.62 -16.22
CA ARG A 126 -26.32 42.50 -17.68
C ARG A 126 -26.88 43.80 -18.31
N HIS A 127 -26.19 44.29 -19.33
CA HIS A 127 -26.38 45.61 -19.95
C HIS A 127 -27.79 45.88 -20.54
N LEU A 128 -28.60 44.85 -20.75
CA LEU A 128 -29.91 44.94 -21.42
C LEU A 128 -31.07 44.40 -20.56
N GLY A 129 -30.84 44.15 -19.26
CA GLY A 129 -31.87 43.60 -18.37
C GLY A 129 -32.21 42.12 -18.62
N GLU A 130 -31.52 41.47 -19.56
CA GLU A 130 -31.63 40.03 -19.78
C GLU A 130 -31.17 39.26 -18.54
N VAL A 131 -31.95 38.26 -18.14
CA VAL A 131 -31.56 37.37 -17.04
C VAL A 131 -30.50 36.40 -17.55
N TYR A 132 -29.52 36.05 -16.73
CA TYR A 132 -28.60 34.97 -17.06
C TYR A 132 -29.34 33.62 -16.97
N GLU A 133 -29.39 32.89 -18.09
CA GLU A 133 -30.07 31.61 -18.20
C GLU A 133 -29.05 30.51 -18.56
N PRO A 134 -28.30 29.99 -17.57
CA PRO A 134 -27.33 28.93 -17.80
C PRO A 134 -28.04 27.63 -18.20
N ARG A 135 -27.39 26.83 -19.03
CA ARG A 135 -27.89 25.49 -19.39
C ARG A 135 -27.74 24.53 -18.20
N PRO A 136 -28.60 23.52 -18.04
CA PRO A 136 -28.48 22.54 -16.95
C PRO A 136 -27.10 21.88 -16.86
N GLU A 137 -26.43 21.62 -17.99
CA GLU A 137 -25.10 21.02 -18.03
C GLU A 137 -24.06 21.88 -17.31
N VAL A 138 -24.21 23.21 -17.33
CA VAL A 138 -23.31 24.14 -16.63
C VAL A 138 -23.43 23.97 -15.12
N ALA A 139 -24.66 23.91 -14.58
CA ALA A 139 -24.87 23.68 -13.16
C ALA A 139 -24.35 22.31 -12.71
N ARG A 140 -24.61 21.26 -13.51
CA ARG A 140 -24.08 19.92 -13.24
C ARG A 140 -22.55 19.90 -13.22
N ALA A 141 -21.91 20.55 -14.20
CA ALA A 141 -20.47 20.65 -14.29
C ALA A 141 -19.87 21.39 -13.09
N HIS A 142 -20.46 22.52 -12.69
CA HIS A 142 -20.01 23.28 -11.51
C HIS A 142 -20.11 22.48 -10.21
N LEU A 143 -21.19 21.73 -10.02
CA LEU A 143 -21.33 20.85 -8.86
C LEU A 143 -20.28 19.73 -8.87
N ALA A 144 -20.06 19.08 -10.03
CA ALA A 144 -19.04 18.04 -10.17
C ALA A 144 -17.64 18.58 -9.89
N VAL A 145 -17.30 19.75 -10.45
CA VAL A 145 -16.03 20.45 -10.19
C VAL A 145 -15.87 20.79 -8.72
N ALA A 146 -16.90 21.34 -8.07
CA ALA A 146 -16.83 21.67 -6.64
C ALA A 146 -16.56 20.43 -5.78
N LEU A 147 -17.22 19.30 -6.10
CA LEU A 147 -17.01 18.02 -5.43
C LEU A 147 -15.58 17.49 -5.65
N GLU A 148 -15.14 17.41 -6.91
CA GLU A 148 -13.85 16.84 -7.28
C GLU A 148 -12.66 17.70 -6.87
N THR A 149 -12.80 19.04 -6.85
CA THR A 149 -11.70 19.96 -6.56
C THR A 149 -11.57 20.28 -5.08
N LEU A 150 -12.70 20.31 -4.36
CA LEU A 150 -12.72 20.82 -2.99
C LEU A 150 -13.54 19.96 -2.03
N LEU A 151 -14.85 19.85 -2.21
CA LEU A 151 -15.79 19.47 -1.13
C LEU A 151 -15.54 18.08 -0.53
N THR A 152 -14.98 17.13 -1.29
CA THR A 152 -14.68 15.78 -0.80
C THR A 152 -13.30 15.63 -0.16
N HIS A 153 -12.45 16.66 -0.24
CA HIS A 153 -11.07 16.61 0.25
C HIS A 153 -10.96 17.18 1.67
N PRO A 154 -10.10 16.62 2.54
CA PRO A 154 -9.82 17.17 3.87
C PRO A 154 -9.00 18.47 3.82
N PRO A 155 -9.00 19.26 4.91
CA PRO A 155 -8.16 20.45 5.11
C PRO A 155 -6.71 20.09 5.40
N THR A 156 -6.06 19.34 4.53
CA THR A 156 -4.67 18.92 4.76
C THR A 156 -3.73 19.70 3.86
N GLN A 157 -2.75 20.38 4.46
CA GLN A 157 -1.62 20.94 3.72
C GLN A 157 -0.73 19.82 3.19
N GLY A 158 -0.20 19.98 1.97
CA GLY A 158 0.66 18.99 1.35
C GLY A 158 1.87 18.64 2.22
N ARG A 159 2.44 19.65 2.89
CA ARG A 159 3.55 19.48 3.85
C ARG A 159 3.16 18.68 5.09
N LYS A 160 2.03 19.02 5.74
CA LYS A 160 1.57 18.31 6.94
C LYS A 160 1.22 16.85 6.64
N ALA A 161 0.61 16.57 5.48
CA ALA A 161 0.35 15.20 5.02
C ALA A 161 1.66 14.40 4.86
N LEU A 162 2.70 15.03 4.30
CA LEU A 162 4.01 14.42 4.14
C LEU A 162 4.66 14.11 5.49
N GLU A 163 4.64 15.08 6.41
CA GLU A 163 5.17 14.92 7.78
C GLU A 163 4.44 13.77 8.51
N GLN A 164 3.11 13.74 8.45
CA GLN A 164 2.29 12.66 9.03
C GLN A 164 2.61 11.30 8.41
N PHE A 165 2.85 11.23 7.10
CA PHE A 165 3.20 9.99 6.42
C PHE A 165 4.58 9.47 6.82
N VAL A 166 5.58 10.36 6.93
CA VAL A 166 6.92 9.98 7.43
C VAL A 166 6.84 9.53 8.89
N THR A 167 6.14 10.27 9.75
CA THR A 167 5.92 9.85 11.15
C THR A 167 5.26 8.48 11.23
N TYR A 168 4.24 8.23 10.40
CA TYR A 168 3.59 6.93 10.32
C TYR A 168 4.53 5.80 9.91
N ALA A 169 5.41 6.02 8.91
CA ALA A 169 6.39 5.04 8.49
C ALA A 169 7.46 4.78 9.57
N CYS A 170 7.78 5.78 10.40
CA CYS A 170 8.70 5.65 11.53
C CYS A 170 8.05 5.01 12.78
N ASP A 171 6.72 5.01 12.88
CA ASP A 171 6.00 4.57 14.09
C ASP A 171 6.17 3.05 14.33
N PRO A 172 6.45 2.59 15.56
CA PRO A 172 6.51 1.16 15.88
C PRO A 172 5.23 0.38 15.56
N LEU A 173 4.08 1.05 15.56
CA LEU A 173 2.74 0.50 15.25
C LEU A 173 2.38 0.61 13.77
N PHE A 174 3.36 0.86 12.88
CA PHE A 174 3.15 0.85 11.43
C PHE A 174 2.40 -0.41 10.98
N SER A 175 1.40 -0.23 10.12
CA SER A 175 0.61 -1.34 9.55
C SER A 175 0.77 -1.37 8.04
N ALA A 176 1.31 -2.46 7.49
CA ALA A 176 1.47 -2.62 6.04
C ALA A 176 0.15 -2.85 5.28
N THR A 177 -1.01 -2.57 5.88
CA THR A 177 -2.34 -2.84 5.30
C THR A 177 -2.61 -1.92 4.11
N PRO A 178 -2.71 -2.44 2.86
CA PRO A 178 -2.85 -1.60 1.68
C PRO A 178 -4.11 -0.72 1.72
N ALA A 179 -5.22 -1.25 2.23
CA ALA A 179 -6.48 -0.51 2.35
C ALA A 179 -6.36 0.71 3.26
N TYR A 180 -5.65 0.60 4.38
CA TYR A 180 -5.42 1.72 5.30
C TYR A 180 -4.53 2.79 4.64
N ILE A 181 -3.38 2.37 4.08
CA ILE A 181 -2.42 3.27 3.44
C ILE A 181 -3.10 4.06 2.31
N GLN A 182 -3.90 3.38 1.48
CA GLN A 182 -4.63 4.02 0.40
C GLN A 182 -5.69 5.01 0.90
N ALA A 183 -6.49 4.62 1.89
CA ALA A 183 -7.55 5.49 2.41
C ALA A 183 -6.98 6.79 3.02
N VAL A 184 -5.88 6.68 3.79
CA VAL A 184 -5.30 7.82 4.53
C VAL A 184 -4.38 8.66 3.64
N TYR A 185 -3.53 8.02 2.82
CA TYR A 185 -2.43 8.70 2.12
C TYR A 185 -2.59 8.72 0.59
N PHE A 186 -3.71 8.24 0.03
CA PHE A 186 -3.94 8.29 -1.42
C PHE A 186 -5.34 8.81 -1.82
N ASP A 187 -6.41 8.15 -1.41
CA ASP A 187 -7.76 8.30 -2.00
C ASP A 187 -8.37 9.69 -1.80
N HIS A 188 -8.05 10.33 -0.68
CA HIS A 188 -8.56 11.64 -0.29
C HIS A 188 -7.48 12.72 -0.28
N VAL A 189 -6.39 12.50 -1.03
CA VAL A 189 -5.27 13.44 -1.11
C VAL A 189 -5.14 13.99 -2.52
N ARG A 190 -4.82 15.28 -2.63
CA ARG A 190 -4.73 15.95 -3.93
C ARG A 190 -3.59 15.39 -4.78
N ALA A 191 -3.70 15.55 -6.10
CA ALA A 191 -2.71 15.02 -7.03
C ALA A 191 -1.27 15.51 -6.76
N ALA A 192 -1.08 16.76 -6.34
CA ALA A 192 0.23 17.27 -5.95
C ALA A 192 0.79 16.57 -4.69
N THR A 193 -0.02 16.45 -3.64
CA THR A 193 0.39 15.76 -2.41
C THR A 193 0.64 14.27 -2.66
N ARG A 194 -0.21 13.59 -3.45
CA ARG A 194 0.00 12.19 -3.87
C ARG A 194 1.35 11.99 -4.54
N ARG A 195 1.73 12.89 -5.47
CA ARG A 195 3.04 12.87 -6.11
C ARG A 195 4.17 12.99 -5.09
N ASN A 196 4.05 13.91 -4.13
CA ASN A 196 5.06 14.10 -3.08
C ASN A 196 5.16 12.89 -2.13
N LEU A 197 4.03 12.27 -1.79
CA LEU A 197 3.98 11.07 -0.95
C LEU A 197 4.62 9.86 -1.65
N ILE A 198 4.34 9.66 -2.94
CA ILE A 198 4.99 8.62 -3.75
C ILE A 198 6.49 8.91 -3.89
N ASP A 199 6.87 10.15 -4.16
CA ASP A 199 8.26 10.56 -4.30
C ASP A 199 9.08 10.32 -3.03
N ILE A 200 8.56 10.69 -1.84
CA ILE A 200 9.26 10.39 -0.59
C ILE A 200 9.32 8.89 -0.32
N ALA A 201 8.24 8.15 -0.56
CA ALA A 201 8.22 6.70 -0.35
C ALA A 201 9.24 6.00 -1.27
N ALA A 202 9.27 6.38 -2.55
CA ALA A 202 10.23 5.87 -3.54
C ALA A 202 11.67 6.18 -3.14
N LYS A 203 11.94 7.41 -2.70
CA LYS A 203 13.28 7.82 -2.24
C LYS A 203 13.74 7.03 -1.03
N HIS A 204 12.91 6.85 0.00
CA HIS A 204 13.27 6.04 1.16
C HIS A 204 13.44 4.56 0.81
N ALA A 205 12.50 3.99 0.04
CA ALA A 205 12.55 2.58 -0.36
C ALA A 205 13.78 2.22 -1.18
N LEU A 206 14.23 3.11 -2.07
CA LEU A 206 15.42 2.89 -2.91
C LEU A 206 16.74 3.24 -2.22
N CYS A 207 16.75 4.27 -1.38
CA CYS A 207 18.00 4.92 -0.97
C CYS A 207 18.25 4.92 0.55
N GLU A 208 17.37 4.34 1.37
CA GLU A 208 17.50 4.28 2.83
C GLU A 208 17.86 5.65 3.43
N LEU A 209 17.04 6.66 3.13
CA LEU A 209 17.33 8.03 3.53
C LEU A 209 17.36 8.19 5.05
N PRO A 210 18.20 9.11 5.57
CA PRO A 210 18.25 9.42 7.00
C PRO A 210 16.88 9.79 7.55
N ILE A 211 16.62 9.33 8.77
CA ILE A 211 15.42 9.63 9.54
C ILE A 211 15.77 10.43 10.80
N PRO A 212 14.84 11.21 11.37
CA PRO A 212 15.11 11.95 12.60
C PRO A 212 15.49 11.02 13.75
N ALA A 213 16.52 11.40 14.51
CA ALA A 213 17.09 10.57 15.59
C ALA A 213 16.14 10.31 16.77
N GLU A 214 15.01 11.02 16.83
CA GLU A 214 13.95 10.81 17.82
C GLU A 214 13.14 9.52 17.59
N TYR A 215 13.20 8.92 16.40
CA TYR A 215 12.53 7.66 16.09
C TYR A 215 13.40 6.45 16.42
N SER A 216 12.79 5.38 16.92
CA SER A 216 13.49 4.14 17.28
C SER A 216 13.73 3.19 16.10
N ALA A 217 13.02 3.39 14.99
CA ALA A 217 13.20 2.60 13.76
C ALA A 217 14.56 2.91 13.12
N THR A 218 15.10 1.96 12.34
CA THR A 218 16.28 2.20 11.50
C THR A 218 15.86 2.65 10.10
N GLU A 219 16.79 3.23 9.33
CA GLU A 219 16.54 3.65 7.94
C GLU A 219 16.07 2.48 7.07
N THR A 220 16.65 1.29 7.28
CA THR A 220 16.25 0.06 6.57
C THR A 220 14.82 -0.34 6.89
N VAL A 221 14.42 -0.33 8.17
CA VAL A 221 13.04 -0.64 8.57
C VAL A 221 12.06 0.36 7.96
N VAL A 222 12.40 1.65 7.96
CA VAL A 222 11.55 2.68 7.34
C VAL A 222 11.50 2.48 5.82
N ALA A 223 12.61 2.12 5.17
CA ALA A 223 12.63 1.83 3.74
C ALA A 223 11.72 0.63 3.37
N ASP A 224 11.71 -0.44 4.17
CA ASP A 224 10.81 -1.59 3.96
C ASP A 224 9.34 -1.18 4.05
N ARG A 225 9.00 -0.34 5.05
CA ARG A 225 7.65 0.21 5.26
C ARG A 225 7.23 1.17 4.15
N MET A 226 8.18 1.96 3.63
CA MET A 226 7.98 2.85 2.49
C MET A 226 7.77 2.04 1.20
N ALA A 227 8.46 0.90 1.02
CA ALA A 227 8.19 -0.01 -0.09
C ALA A 227 6.80 -0.66 0.01
N ALA A 228 6.37 -1.08 1.20
CA ALA A 228 5.00 -1.55 1.40
C ALA A 228 3.97 -0.47 1.02
N SER A 229 4.26 0.79 1.36
CA SER A 229 3.42 1.94 0.98
C SER A 229 3.42 2.18 -0.53
N LEU A 230 4.57 2.07 -1.20
CA LEU A 230 4.66 2.14 -2.67
C LEU A 230 3.85 1.04 -3.35
N LYS A 231 3.90 -0.21 -2.86
CA LYS A 231 3.10 -1.31 -3.38
C LYS A 231 1.60 -0.98 -3.27
N ALA A 232 1.17 -0.41 -2.14
CA ALA A 232 -0.20 0.04 -1.94
C ALA A 232 -0.60 1.22 -2.85
N PHE A 233 0.32 2.16 -3.15
CA PHE A 233 0.08 3.24 -4.11
C PHE A 233 0.02 2.73 -5.55
N ALA A 234 0.91 1.80 -5.92
CA ALA A 234 0.99 1.23 -7.27
C ALA A 234 -0.27 0.44 -7.66
N SER A 235 -1.01 -0.13 -6.70
CA SER A 235 -2.31 -0.75 -6.99
C SER A 235 -3.42 0.26 -7.26
N ARG A 236 -3.22 1.56 -6.99
CA ARG A 236 -4.17 2.64 -7.32
C ARG A 236 -3.75 3.45 -8.54
N ASP A 237 -2.45 3.73 -8.67
CA ASP A 237 -1.90 4.53 -9.77
C ASP A 237 -0.48 4.05 -10.12
N ARG A 238 -0.42 2.95 -10.84
CA ARG A 238 0.84 2.28 -11.20
C ARG A 238 1.73 3.16 -12.08
N ASP A 239 1.13 3.92 -13.00
CA ASP A 239 1.87 4.78 -13.93
C ASP A 239 2.53 5.96 -13.21
N LEU A 240 1.88 6.53 -12.19
CA LEU A 240 2.49 7.57 -11.37
C LEU A 240 3.66 7.04 -10.54
N VAL A 241 3.54 5.83 -9.97
CA VAL A 241 4.66 5.18 -9.26
C VAL A 241 5.80 4.89 -10.22
N ARG A 242 5.52 4.29 -11.39
CA ARG A 242 6.53 3.99 -12.42
C ARG A 242 7.28 5.24 -12.87
N THR A 243 6.56 6.33 -13.16
CA THR A 243 7.16 7.62 -13.56
C THR A 243 8.06 8.19 -12.48
N THR A 244 7.61 8.14 -11.21
CA THR A 244 8.40 8.61 -10.07
C THR A 244 9.66 7.77 -9.88
N MET A 245 9.55 6.44 -9.92
CA MET A 245 10.68 5.51 -9.79
C MET A 245 11.73 5.74 -10.88
N ALA A 246 11.30 5.90 -12.14
CA ALA A 246 12.18 6.20 -13.26
C ALA A 246 13.01 7.48 -13.05
N SER A 247 12.44 8.51 -12.42
CA SER A 247 13.14 9.77 -12.10
C SER A 247 14.26 9.62 -11.05
N LEU A 248 14.31 8.48 -10.35
CA LEU A 248 15.25 8.24 -9.25
C LEU A 248 16.45 7.37 -9.64
N VAL A 249 16.58 6.93 -10.90
CA VAL A 249 17.66 6.03 -11.35
C VAL A 249 19.05 6.57 -11.04
N ASP A 250 19.31 7.85 -11.29
CA ASP A 250 20.62 8.46 -11.03
C ASP A 250 20.92 8.59 -9.54
N ARG A 251 19.89 8.72 -8.70
CA ARG A 251 20.04 8.72 -7.25
C ARG A 251 20.38 7.33 -6.76
N PHE A 252 19.62 6.33 -7.20
CA PHE A 252 19.85 4.93 -6.85
C PHE A 252 21.21 4.42 -7.32
N ARG A 253 21.73 4.91 -8.45
CA ARG A 253 23.09 4.58 -8.92
C ARG A 253 24.19 5.01 -7.95
N ARG A 254 23.96 6.05 -7.14
CA ARG A 254 24.96 6.67 -6.25
C ARG A 254 24.95 6.15 -4.83
N VAL A 255 23.96 5.35 -4.45
CA VAL A 255 23.90 4.77 -3.09
C VAL A 255 24.89 3.62 -2.97
N ASP A 256 25.24 3.29 -1.73
CA ASP A 256 26.19 2.23 -1.43
C ASP A 256 25.68 0.87 -1.91
N SER A 257 26.60 -0.04 -2.25
CA SER A 257 26.27 -1.35 -2.78
C SER A 257 25.36 -2.18 -1.85
N GLU A 258 25.54 -2.05 -0.53
CA GLU A 258 24.67 -2.72 0.45
C GLU A 258 23.22 -2.22 0.38
N VAL A 259 23.03 -0.91 0.21
CA VAL A 259 21.70 -0.31 0.01
C VAL A 259 21.10 -0.78 -1.32
N GLN A 260 21.91 -0.95 -2.36
CA GLN A 260 21.45 -1.50 -3.66
C GLN A 260 20.96 -2.95 -3.53
N VAL A 261 21.69 -3.79 -2.78
CA VAL A 261 21.29 -5.19 -2.51
C VAL A 261 20.00 -5.24 -1.70
N ARG A 262 19.86 -4.42 -0.65
CA ARG A 262 18.63 -4.34 0.15
C ARG A 262 17.44 -3.82 -0.67
N ALA A 263 17.64 -2.78 -1.48
CA ALA A 263 16.60 -2.28 -2.38
C ALA A 263 16.17 -3.33 -3.40
N LEU A 264 17.11 -4.12 -3.94
CA LEU A 264 16.83 -5.23 -4.83
C LEU A 264 15.96 -6.31 -4.15
N GLY A 265 16.28 -6.71 -2.92
CA GLY A 265 15.43 -7.65 -2.17
C GLY A 265 14.03 -7.09 -1.84
N ARG A 266 13.95 -5.79 -1.55
CA ARG A 266 12.72 -5.08 -1.16
C ARG A 266 11.76 -4.86 -2.33
N LEU A 267 12.29 -4.57 -3.51
CA LEU A 267 11.53 -4.10 -4.69
C LEU A 267 11.68 -4.99 -5.93
N GLY A 268 12.53 -6.02 -5.89
CA GLY A 268 12.79 -6.91 -7.03
C GLY A 268 11.59 -7.74 -7.48
N ASP A 269 10.51 -7.77 -6.69
CA ASP A 269 9.21 -8.34 -7.04
C ASP A 269 8.27 -7.34 -7.75
N GLN A 270 8.74 -6.13 -8.08
CA GLN A 270 7.94 -5.06 -8.69
C GLN A 270 8.43 -4.73 -10.11
N ASP A 271 7.52 -4.71 -11.09
CA ASP A 271 7.82 -4.31 -12.49
C ASP A 271 8.46 -2.92 -12.60
N TYR A 272 7.92 -1.94 -11.87
CA TYR A 272 8.38 -0.56 -11.90
C TYR A 272 9.80 -0.37 -11.35
N PHE A 273 10.31 -1.33 -10.58
CA PHE A 273 11.71 -1.36 -10.17
C PHE A 273 12.59 -1.79 -11.34
N TRP A 274 12.20 -2.81 -12.12
CA TRP A 274 12.95 -3.25 -13.29
C TRP A 274 12.88 -2.25 -14.45
N ASP A 275 11.73 -1.59 -14.64
CA ASP A 275 11.52 -0.60 -15.70
C ASP A 275 12.44 0.62 -15.58
N MET A 276 12.88 0.96 -14.36
CA MET A 276 13.80 2.09 -14.14
C MET A 276 15.28 1.74 -14.38
N LEU A 277 15.64 0.46 -14.50
CA LEU A 277 17.04 0.04 -14.60
C LEU A 277 17.50 0.01 -16.06
N ASP A 278 18.61 0.68 -16.35
CA ASP A 278 19.35 0.49 -17.58
C ASP A 278 20.33 -0.70 -17.48
N GLN A 279 20.80 -1.18 -18.64
CA GLN A 279 21.68 -2.37 -18.68
C GLN A 279 22.92 -2.25 -17.78
N PRO A 280 23.64 -1.11 -17.72
CA PRO A 280 24.79 -0.98 -16.81
C PRO A 280 24.44 -1.19 -15.34
N LEU A 281 23.26 -0.76 -14.91
CA LEU A 281 22.82 -0.95 -13.53
C LEU A 281 22.35 -2.39 -13.27
N VAL A 282 21.73 -3.04 -14.26
CA VAL A 282 21.43 -4.48 -14.21
C VAL A 282 22.70 -5.30 -14.09
N ASP A 283 23.72 -5.03 -14.92
CA ASP A 283 25.01 -5.73 -14.88
C ASP A 283 25.71 -5.56 -13.52
N ARG A 284 25.63 -4.35 -12.95
CA ARG A 284 26.16 -4.08 -11.60
C ARG A 284 25.42 -4.87 -10.53
N LEU A 285 24.08 -4.91 -10.58
CA LEU A 285 23.30 -5.69 -9.62
C LEU A 285 23.60 -7.18 -9.75
N ASP A 286 23.76 -7.71 -10.96
CA ASP A 286 24.12 -9.12 -11.17
C ASP A 286 25.50 -9.44 -10.58
N ASP A 287 26.49 -8.55 -10.75
CA ASP A 287 27.81 -8.71 -10.10
C ASP A 287 27.69 -8.70 -8.56
N LEU A 288 26.88 -7.81 -7.99
CA LEU A 288 26.62 -7.78 -6.55
C LEU A 288 25.94 -9.06 -6.05
N VAL A 289 24.95 -9.58 -6.79
CA VAL A 289 24.31 -10.87 -6.49
C VAL A 289 25.35 -11.98 -6.53
N SER A 290 26.17 -12.06 -7.58
CA SER A 290 27.16 -13.14 -7.74
C SER A 290 28.16 -13.27 -6.59
N ARG A 291 28.35 -12.20 -5.80
CA ARG A 291 29.30 -12.13 -4.68
C ARG A 291 28.62 -12.05 -3.32
N SER A 292 27.29 -12.07 -3.25
CA SER A 292 26.53 -11.75 -2.03
C SER A 292 26.73 -12.76 -0.90
N THR A 293 27.19 -13.97 -1.22
CA THR A 293 27.45 -15.05 -0.25
C THR A 293 28.93 -15.25 0.02
N HIS A 294 29.82 -14.42 -0.55
CA HIS A 294 31.25 -14.50 -0.28
C HIS A 294 31.53 -14.20 1.19
N GLY A 295 32.24 -15.10 1.87
CA GLY A 295 32.54 -14.98 3.29
C GLY A 295 31.44 -15.49 4.23
N THR A 296 30.31 -15.98 3.71
CA THR A 296 29.36 -16.73 4.52
C THR A 296 29.88 -18.15 4.73
N GLU A 297 30.20 -18.48 5.98
CA GLU A 297 30.59 -19.84 6.34
C GLU A 297 29.42 -20.82 6.14
N PRO A 298 29.65 -22.07 5.70
CA PRO A 298 28.58 -23.05 5.43
C PRO A 298 27.66 -23.34 6.61
N TRP A 299 28.15 -23.19 7.84
CA TRP A 299 27.40 -23.43 9.09
C TRP A 299 26.75 -22.17 9.67
N ALA A 300 27.05 -20.99 9.12
CA ALA A 300 26.47 -19.73 9.58
C ALA A 300 25.15 -19.45 8.85
N SER A 301 24.22 -18.76 9.52
CA SER A 301 22.99 -18.28 8.86
C SER A 301 23.32 -17.22 7.80
N LEU A 302 22.55 -17.22 6.72
CA LEU A 302 22.59 -16.12 5.76
C LEU A 302 22.15 -14.82 6.46
N PRO A 303 22.83 -13.70 6.17
CA PRO A 303 22.29 -12.39 6.50
C PRO A 303 20.87 -12.23 5.93
N GLY A 304 19.95 -11.67 6.72
CA GLY A 304 18.53 -11.61 6.35
C GLY A 304 18.24 -10.80 5.08
N ASP A 305 19.04 -9.75 4.83
CA ASP A 305 19.00 -8.98 3.59
C ASP A 305 19.48 -9.78 2.38
N VAL A 306 20.54 -10.57 2.53
CA VAL A 306 21.01 -11.49 1.48
C VAL A 306 19.96 -12.56 1.19
N ALA A 307 19.36 -13.17 2.21
CA ALA A 307 18.27 -14.13 2.02
C ALA A 307 17.06 -13.51 1.30
N THR A 308 16.69 -12.27 1.67
CA THR A 308 15.60 -11.52 1.03
C THR A 308 15.90 -11.19 -0.43
N MET A 309 17.13 -10.77 -0.72
CA MET A 309 17.57 -10.54 -2.10
C MET A 309 17.54 -11.83 -2.90
N LEU A 310 18.09 -12.94 -2.39
CA LEU A 310 18.10 -14.21 -3.13
C LEU A 310 16.69 -14.76 -3.34
N ALA A 311 15.74 -14.46 -2.44
CA ALA A 311 14.36 -14.91 -2.56
C ALA A 311 13.65 -14.37 -3.81
N ILE A 312 14.16 -13.31 -4.45
CA ILE A 312 13.62 -12.81 -5.73
C ILE A 312 13.85 -13.77 -6.89
N VAL A 313 14.64 -14.84 -6.73
CA VAL A 313 14.82 -15.90 -7.74
C VAL A 313 13.50 -16.53 -8.17
N ARG A 314 12.47 -16.47 -7.31
CA ARG A 314 11.10 -16.88 -7.65
C ARG A 314 10.50 -16.08 -8.82
N GLU A 315 10.96 -14.86 -9.05
CA GLU A 315 10.43 -13.94 -10.04
C GLU A 315 11.07 -14.19 -11.42
N PRO A 316 10.28 -14.47 -12.47
CA PRO A 316 10.81 -14.73 -13.82
C PRO A 316 11.64 -13.57 -14.39
N ILE A 317 11.21 -12.32 -14.13
CA ILE A 317 11.92 -11.13 -14.58
C ILE A 317 13.30 -11.01 -13.93
N ALA A 318 13.41 -11.34 -12.64
CA ALA A 318 14.67 -11.30 -11.91
C ALA A 318 15.65 -12.33 -12.48
N ARG A 319 15.21 -13.58 -12.71
CA ARG A 319 16.04 -14.62 -13.35
C ARG A 319 16.49 -14.24 -14.77
N THR A 320 15.64 -13.55 -15.52
CA THR A 320 15.96 -13.09 -16.88
C THR A 320 16.99 -11.95 -16.87
N ARG A 321 16.87 -11.03 -15.90
CA ARG A 321 17.71 -9.84 -15.81
C ARG A 321 19.02 -10.08 -15.04
N LEU A 322 19.04 -11.03 -14.12
CA LEU A 322 20.18 -11.38 -13.29
C LEU A 322 20.56 -12.86 -13.51
N PRO A 323 21.32 -13.18 -14.58
CA PRO A 323 21.68 -14.55 -14.92
C PRO A 323 22.43 -15.30 -13.80
N SER A 324 23.14 -14.57 -12.93
CA SER A 324 23.90 -15.16 -11.83
C SER A 324 22.98 -15.67 -10.70
N LEU A 325 21.76 -15.15 -10.59
CA LEU A 325 20.84 -15.39 -9.48
C LEU A 325 20.44 -16.86 -9.32
N GLU A 326 19.96 -17.48 -10.40
CA GLU A 326 19.51 -18.88 -10.35
C GLU A 326 20.70 -19.82 -10.13
N SER A 327 21.82 -19.58 -10.83
CA SER A 327 23.04 -20.39 -10.62
C SER A 327 23.59 -20.27 -9.21
N LEU A 328 23.50 -19.10 -8.58
CA LEU A 328 23.94 -18.91 -7.20
C LEU A 328 23.03 -19.65 -6.24
N PHE A 329 21.71 -19.52 -6.41
CA PHE A 329 20.72 -20.22 -5.60
C PHE A 329 20.91 -21.75 -5.63
N GLU A 330 21.16 -22.36 -6.80
CA GLU A 330 21.43 -23.80 -6.89
C GLU A 330 22.67 -24.26 -6.14
N LYS A 331 23.69 -23.39 -6.03
CA LYS A 331 24.96 -23.72 -5.36
C LYS A 331 24.89 -23.55 -3.84
N LEU A 332 23.82 -22.96 -3.32
CA LEU A 332 23.63 -22.78 -1.89
C LEU A 332 23.49 -24.14 -1.19
N GLN A 333 24.00 -24.21 0.04
CA GLN A 333 23.77 -25.36 0.89
C GLN A 333 22.26 -25.50 1.19
N PRO A 334 21.77 -26.72 1.46
CA PRO A 334 20.33 -26.94 1.72
C PRO A 334 19.75 -26.03 2.81
N ALA A 335 20.48 -25.81 3.91
CA ALA A 335 20.07 -24.91 4.98
C ALA A 335 19.89 -23.45 4.51
N HIS A 336 20.78 -22.98 3.62
CA HIS A 336 20.68 -21.64 3.03
C HIS A 336 19.53 -21.54 2.02
N ARG A 337 19.30 -22.59 1.21
CA ARG A 337 18.13 -22.66 0.31
C ARG A 337 16.82 -22.63 1.09
N ALA A 338 16.75 -23.34 2.23
CA ALA A 338 15.62 -23.27 3.13
C ALA A 338 15.42 -21.85 3.67
N GLN A 339 16.48 -21.19 4.18
CA GLN A 339 16.38 -19.80 4.65
C GLN A 339 15.87 -18.83 3.57
N VAL A 340 16.30 -18.98 2.31
CA VAL A 340 15.81 -18.17 1.19
C VAL A 340 14.33 -18.46 0.89
N ALA A 341 13.93 -19.72 0.84
CA ALA A 341 12.54 -20.11 0.60
C ALA A 341 11.59 -19.69 1.73
N ALA A 342 12.07 -19.66 2.98
CA ALA A 342 11.30 -19.23 4.15
C ALA A 342 10.92 -17.74 4.11
N VAL A 343 11.67 -16.89 3.38
CA VAL A 343 11.39 -15.44 3.31
C VAL A 343 10.03 -15.17 2.67
N SER A 344 9.68 -15.90 1.62
CA SER A 344 8.46 -15.66 0.85
C SER A 344 7.99 -16.94 0.17
N PRO A 345 6.99 -17.64 0.75
CA PRO A 345 6.45 -18.84 0.17
C PRO A 345 5.94 -18.62 -1.25
N ALA A 346 6.41 -19.44 -2.20
CA ALA A 346 6.09 -19.29 -3.61
C ALA A 346 6.11 -20.63 -4.37
N PRO A 347 5.35 -20.76 -5.48
CA PRO A 347 5.36 -21.98 -6.31
C PRO A 347 6.75 -22.39 -6.82
N TYR A 348 7.65 -21.42 -7.01
CA TYR A 348 9.03 -21.68 -7.43
C TYR A 348 9.78 -22.57 -6.42
N PHE A 349 9.61 -22.32 -5.13
CA PHE A 349 10.29 -23.07 -4.06
C PHE A 349 9.56 -24.37 -3.74
N ALA A 350 8.24 -24.41 -3.86
CA ALA A 350 7.42 -25.59 -3.55
C ALA A 350 7.88 -26.85 -4.30
N ARG A 351 8.37 -26.70 -5.53
CA ARG A 351 8.87 -27.79 -6.40
C ARG A 351 10.21 -28.41 -5.99
N ARG A 352 10.77 -27.99 -4.87
CA ARG A 352 12.13 -28.33 -4.43
C ARG A 352 12.19 -28.66 -2.94
N ILE A 353 11.03 -28.88 -2.31
CA ILE A 353 10.92 -29.08 -0.85
C ILE A 353 11.30 -30.51 -0.47
N ASP A 354 10.99 -31.47 -1.34
CA ASP A 354 11.43 -32.86 -1.25
C ASP A 354 12.97 -32.97 -1.09
N ASP A 355 13.73 -32.24 -1.91
CA ASP A 355 15.19 -32.15 -1.81
C ASP A 355 15.65 -31.62 -0.44
N LEU A 356 14.93 -30.65 0.12
CA LEU A 356 15.24 -30.07 1.42
C LEU A 356 14.96 -31.05 2.55
N LEU A 357 13.80 -31.72 2.53
CA LEU A 357 13.45 -32.76 3.50
C LEU A 357 14.42 -33.94 3.45
N ALA A 358 14.83 -34.38 2.27
CA ALA A 358 15.82 -35.44 2.10
C ALA A 358 17.19 -35.06 2.70
N SER A 359 17.51 -33.76 2.74
CA SER A 359 18.77 -33.24 3.29
C SER A 359 18.77 -33.00 4.81
N ALA A 360 17.63 -33.21 5.49
CA ALA A 360 17.53 -33.02 6.93
C ALA A 360 18.39 -34.06 7.68
N HIS A 361 19.42 -33.58 8.40
CA HIS A 361 20.44 -34.42 9.05
C HIS A 361 20.32 -34.45 10.59
N SER A 362 19.30 -33.80 11.15
CA SER A 362 18.98 -33.85 12.58
C SER A 362 17.48 -33.63 12.79
N TYR A 363 16.94 -34.10 13.91
CA TYR A 363 15.54 -33.85 14.28
C TYR A 363 15.18 -32.36 14.28
N ARG A 364 16.08 -31.51 14.80
CA ARG A 364 15.87 -30.05 14.80
C ARG A 364 15.83 -29.46 13.40
N ALA A 365 16.69 -29.94 12.50
CA ALA A 365 16.69 -29.50 11.11
C ALA A 365 15.40 -29.93 10.38
N ALA A 366 14.91 -31.13 10.66
CA ALA A 366 13.64 -31.61 10.11
C ALA A 366 12.47 -30.76 10.62
N GLU A 367 12.39 -30.50 11.93
CA GLU A 367 11.36 -29.65 12.52
C GLU A 367 11.39 -28.22 11.95
N ASP A 368 12.58 -27.63 11.83
CA ASP A 368 12.75 -26.29 11.25
C ASP A 368 12.27 -26.24 9.79
N ILE A 369 12.64 -27.21 8.96
CA ILE A 369 12.15 -27.33 7.58
C ILE A 369 10.63 -27.53 7.56
N GLY A 370 10.10 -28.36 8.45
CA GLY A 370 8.66 -28.61 8.59
C GLY A 370 7.87 -27.32 8.84
N TYR A 371 8.26 -26.56 9.85
CA TYR A 371 7.56 -25.34 10.26
C TYR A 371 7.80 -24.15 9.33
N THR A 372 9.00 -23.99 8.79
CA THR A 372 9.37 -22.78 8.02
C THR A 372 9.20 -22.95 6.52
N ILE A 373 9.24 -24.19 6.00
CA ILE A 373 9.18 -24.48 4.57
C ILE A 373 7.94 -25.29 4.23
N VAL A 374 7.79 -26.50 4.80
CA VAL A 374 6.76 -27.46 4.35
C VAL A 374 5.35 -26.92 4.56
N VAL A 375 5.03 -26.47 5.78
CA VAL A 375 3.68 -25.96 6.09
C VAL A 375 3.39 -24.64 5.37
N PRO A 376 4.28 -23.61 5.40
CA PRO A 376 4.00 -22.34 4.73
C PRO A 376 3.85 -22.43 3.21
N HIS A 377 4.41 -23.45 2.56
CA HIS A 377 4.25 -23.69 1.12
C HIS A 377 3.04 -24.56 0.77
N GLY A 378 2.36 -25.14 1.75
CA GLY A 378 1.16 -25.97 1.57
C GLY A 378 0.14 -25.40 0.59
N PRO A 379 -0.22 -24.09 0.64
CA PRO A 379 -1.18 -23.49 -0.29
C PRO A 379 -0.79 -23.54 -1.77
N TYR A 380 0.47 -23.85 -2.10
CA TYR A 380 0.97 -23.96 -3.48
C TYR A 380 1.13 -25.40 -3.97
N TYR A 381 0.86 -26.38 -3.11
CA TYR A 381 1.00 -27.79 -3.49
C TYR A 381 -0.09 -28.18 -4.48
N SER A 382 0.30 -29.03 -5.42
CA SER A 382 -0.60 -29.94 -6.13
C SER A 382 -0.64 -31.27 -5.37
N LEU A 383 -1.55 -32.18 -5.74
CA LEU A 383 -1.57 -33.53 -5.15
C LEU A 383 -0.26 -34.28 -5.40
N GLU A 384 0.29 -34.20 -6.61
CA GLU A 384 1.58 -34.79 -6.97
C GLU A 384 2.72 -34.24 -6.08
N MET A 385 2.78 -32.92 -5.89
CA MET A 385 3.79 -32.31 -5.00
C MET A 385 3.61 -32.73 -3.54
N LEU A 386 2.37 -32.86 -3.06
CA LEU A 386 2.10 -33.31 -1.71
C LEU A 386 2.57 -34.75 -1.51
N GLU A 387 2.33 -35.62 -2.50
CA GLU A 387 2.82 -37.01 -2.50
C GLU A 387 4.35 -37.05 -2.47
N GLU A 388 5.04 -36.30 -3.34
CA GLU A 388 6.51 -36.19 -3.35
C GLU A 388 7.08 -35.71 -2.01
N VAL A 389 6.46 -34.70 -1.39
CA VAL A 389 6.86 -34.15 -0.09
C VAL A 389 6.69 -35.18 1.04
N LEU A 390 5.54 -35.86 1.09
CA LEU A 390 5.28 -36.89 2.10
C LEU A 390 6.15 -38.14 1.88
N ASP A 391 6.50 -38.44 0.63
CA ASP A 391 7.44 -39.51 0.29
C ASP A 391 8.86 -39.20 0.76
N ALA A 392 9.37 -37.99 0.48
CA ALA A 392 10.66 -37.55 1.01
C ALA A 392 10.69 -37.57 2.54
N TRP A 393 9.59 -37.16 3.17
CA TRP A 393 9.43 -37.21 4.62
C TRP A 393 9.47 -38.63 5.15
N LYS A 394 8.65 -39.56 4.63
CA LYS A 394 8.56 -40.93 5.15
C LYS A 394 9.84 -41.72 4.95
N GLN A 395 10.67 -41.36 3.97
CA GLN A 395 11.97 -41.98 3.69
C GLN A 395 13.10 -41.48 4.61
N ASN A 396 13.01 -40.25 5.14
CA ASN A 396 14.02 -39.70 6.05
C ASN A 396 13.67 -39.98 7.52
N ASP A 397 14.49 -40.79 8.20
CA ASP A 397 14.33 -41.09 9.63
C ASP A 397 14.32 -39.81 10.50
N GLN A 398 15.17 -38.83 10.18
CA GLN A 398 15.21 -37.56 10.92
C GLN A 398 13.90 -36.77 10.81
N CYS A 399 13.14 -36.95 9.73
CA CYS A 399 11.81 -36.36 9.55
C CYS A 399 10.72 -37.21 10.20
N ARG A 400 10.79 -38.54 10.04
CA ARG A 400 9.78 -39.46 10.53
C ARG A 400 9.70 -39.50 12.06
N VAL A 401 10.84 -39.52 12.76
CA VAL A 401 10.90 -39.71 14.23
C VAL A 401 11.22 -38.43 15.03
N ALA A 402 11.08 -37.26 14.41
CA ALA A 402 11.15 -35.98 15.13
C ALA A 402 9.80 -35.63 15.75
N SER A 403 9.80 -35.25 17.04
CA SER A 403 8.56 -34.98 17.78
C SER A 403 7.73 -33.84 17.18
N GLY A 404 8.38 -32.75 16.77
CA GLY A 404 7.69 -31.60 16.18
C GLY A 404 7.06 -31.93 14.83
N MET A 405 7.58 -32.94 14.12
CA MET A 405 7.05 -33.34 12.82
C MET A 405 5.64 -33.94 12.92
N LEU A 406 5.24 -34.47 14.08
CA LEU A 406 3.85 -34.88 14.34
C LEU A 406 2.88 -33.71 14.17
N ILE A 407 3.21 -32.57 14.80
CA ILE A 407 2.43 -31.33 14.73
C ILE A 407 2.48 -30.72 13.31
N VAL A 408 3.66 -30.75 12.67
CA VAL A 408 3.81 -30.27 11.28
C VAL A 408 2.86 -31.02 10.34
N ALA A 409 2.64 -32.33 10.56
CA ALA A 409 1.78 -33.13 9.69
C ALA A 409 0.30 -32.71 9.79
N GLU A 410 -0.19 -32.40 11.00
CA GLU A 410 -1.54 -31.85 11.21
C GLU A 410 -1.67 -30.46 10.57
N GLN A 411 -0.66 -29.60 10.76
CA GLN A 411 -0.65 -28.26 10.16
C GLN A 411 -0.60 -28.32 8.63
N LEU A 412 0.13 -29.29 8.06
CA LEU A 412 0.21 -29.50 6.62
C LEU A 412 -1.13 -29.98 6.06
N LEU A 413 -1.84 -30.86 6.77
CA LEU A 413 -3.19 -31.28 6.39
C LEU A 413 -4.15 -30.07 6.28
N ALA A 414 -4.05 -29.12 7.23
CA ALA A 414 -4.82 -27.88 7.19
C ALA A 414 -4.35 -26.93 6.08
N ALA A 415 -3.04 -26.77 5.90
CA ALA A 415 -2.44 -25.88 4.90
C ALA A 415 -2.71 -26.33 3.45
N THR A 416 -3.12 -27.58 3.25
CA THR A 416 -3.43 -28.18 1.94
C THR A 416 -4.93 -28.38 1.70
N ASP A 417 -5.79 -27.68 2.46
CA ASP A 417 -7.25 -27.83 2.35
C ASP A 417 -7.80 -27.58 0.94
N HIS A 418 -7.15 -26.69 0.18
CA HIS A 418 -7.50 -26.37 -1.20
C HIS A 418 -7.43 -27.57 -2.16
N LEU A 419 -6.74 -28.66 -1.80
CA LEU A 419 -6.65 -29.88 -2.60
C LEU A 419 -7.90 -30.78 -2.49
N GLY A 420 -8.87 -30.44 -1.64
CA GLY A 420 -10.10 -31.21 -1.49
C GLY A 420 -9.87 -32.62 -0.93
N VAL A 421 -10.86 -33.51 -1.07
CA VAL A 421 -10.89 -34.82 -0.39
C VAL A 421 -9.82 -35.80 -0.88
N GLU A 422 -9.28 -35.60 -2.09
CA GLU A 422 -8.29 -36.50 -2.69
C GLU A 422 -6.99 -36.56 -1.86
N ARG A 423 -6.61 -35.46 -1.20
CA ARG A 423 -5.42 -35.38 -0.34
C ARG A 423 -5.44 -36.39 0.82
N TYR A 424 -6.63 -36.77 1.31
CA TYR A 424 -6.75 -37.69 2.43
C TYR A 424 -6.17 -39.06 2.09
N SER A 425 -6.30 -39.50 0.83
CA SER A 425 -5.70 -40.75 0.37
C SER A 425 -4.17 -40.73 0.45
N VAL A 426 -3.55 -39.60 0.05
CA VAL A 426 -2.10 -39.38 0.11
C VAL A 426 -1.60 -39.39 1.57
N PHE A 427 -2.30 -38.67 2.46
CA PHE A 427 -1.96 -38.68 3.89
C PHE A 427 -2.19 -40.04 4.55
N ARG A 428 -3.24 -40.79 4.17
CA ARG A 428 -3.49 -42.13 4.67
C ARG A 428 -2.35 -43.08 4.30
N GLU A 429 -1.91 -43.05 3.04
CA GLU A 429 -0.77 -43.85 2.59
C GLU A 429 0.51 -43.52 3.37
N PHE A 430 0.77 -42.23 3.59
CA PHE A 430 1.89 -41.77 4.42
C PHE A 430 1.83 -42.37 5.83
N VAL A 431 0.70 -42.23 6.53
CA VAL A 431 0.52 -42.74 7.90
C VAL A 431 0.66 -44.26 7.97
N ASP A 432 0.02 -44.98 7.03
CA ASP A 432 0.08 -46.45 6.99
C ASP A 432 1.52 -46.94 6.74
N THR A 433 2.25 -46.26 5.85
CA THR A 433 3.66 -46.57 5.57
C THR A 433 4.53 -46.33 6.80
N VAL A 434 4.38 -45.19 7.48
CA VAL A 434 5.14 -44.88 8.68
C VAL A 434 4.86 -45.88 9.80
N LYS A 435 3.59 -46.24 10.04
CA LYS A 435 3.19 -47.27 11.01
C LYS A 435 3.79 -48.64 10.71
N ALA A 436 3.98 -48.98 9.43
CA ALA A 436 4.60 -50.24 9.04
C ALA A 436 6.12 -50.27 9.26
N ILE A 437 6.77 -49.11 9.17
CA ILE A 437 8.22 -48.95 9.39
C ILE A 437 8.54 -48.90 10.89
N GLU A 438 7.73 -48.20 11.67
CA GLU A 438 8.01 -47.91 13.07
C GLU A 438 7.81 -49.14 14.00
N PRO A 439 8.65 -49.32 15.04
CA PRO A 439 8.48 -50.42 15.99
C PRO A 439 7.15 -50.36 16.72
N LYS A 440 6.62 -51.52 17.12
CA LYS A 440 5.43 -51.61 17.96
C LYS A 440 5.63 -50.83 19.26
N GLY A 441 4.75 -49.86 19.53
CA GLY A 441 4.82 -48.96 20.68
C GLY A 441 5.63 -47.68 20.45
N SER A 442 6.08 -47.42 19.22
CA SER A 442 6.64 -46.12 18.83
C SER A 442 5.61 -45.02 19.04
N GLN A 443 6.07 -43.86 19.52
CA GLN A 443 5.24 -42.66 19.64
C GLN A 443 5.13 -41.91 18.29
N TYR A 444 5.91 -42.31 17.29
CA TYR A 444 6.00 -41.66 15.98
C TYR A 444 5.09 -42.30 14.92
N THR A 445 3.89 -42.71 15.34
CA THR A 445 2.89 -43.34 14.46
C THR A 445 1.84 -42.34 13.92
N TYR A 446 2.06 -41.03 14.15
CA TYR A 446 1.21 -39.93 13.67
C TYR A 446 -0.27 -40.10 14.08
N HIS A 447 -0.49 -40.41 15.36
CA HIS A 447 -1.82 -40.75 15.88
C HIS A 447 -2.86 -39.64 15.72
N GLU A 448 -2.50 -38.39 16.00
CA GLU A 448 -3.43 -37.24 15.88
C GLU A 448 -3.85 -37.00 14.43
N LEU A 449 -2.89 -37.07 13.49
CA LEU A 449 -3.18 -37.04 12.06
C LEU A 449 -4.09 -38.22 11.65
N ASP A 450 -3.81 -39.42 12.16
CA ASP A 450 -4.59 -40.62 11.88
C ASP A 450 -6.06 -40.49 12.29
N GLU A 451 -6.31 -39.92 13.47
CA GLU A 451 -7.65 -39.60 13.99
C GLU A 451 -8.36 -38.51 13.16
N ALA A 452 -7.63 -37.46 12.74
CA ALA A 452 -8.17 -36.40 11.90
C ALA A 452 -8.66 -36.92 10.54
N LEU A 453 -7.92 -37.86 9.94
CA LEU A 453 -8.31 -38.54 8.70
C LEU A 453 -9.57 -39.40 8.89
N LEU A 454 -9.62 -40.21 9.97
CA LEU A 454 -10.77 -41.06 10.29
C LEU A 454 -12.06 -40.25 10.52
N THR A 455 -11.94 -39.11 11.20
CA THR A 455 -13.08 -38.19 11.44
C THR A 455 -13.60 -37.59 10.14
N SER A 456 -12.73 -37.46 9.14
CA SER A 456 -13.06 -36.96 7.80
C SER A 456 -13.64 -38.04 6.86
N GLY A 457 -13.77 -39.29 7.33
CA GLY A 457 -14.39 -40.40 6.60
C GLY A 457 -13.47 -41.15 5.63
N HIS A 458 -12.15 -40.99 5.76
CA HIS A 458 -11.13 -41.57 4.88
C HIS A 458 -10.03 -42.31 5.63
#